data_AF-A0A4U9D031-F1
#
_entry.id   AF-A0A4U9D031-F1
#
_cell.length_a   1.000
_cell.length_b   1.000
_cell.length_c   1.000
_cell.angle_alpha   90.00
_cell.angle_beta   90.00
_cell.angle_gamma   90.00
#
_symmetry.space_group_name_H-M   'P 1'
#
loop_
_entity.id
_entity.type
_entity.pdbx_description
1 polymer ?
#
loop_
_entity_poly.entity_id
_entity_poly.type
_entity_poly.pdbx_seq_one_letter_code
_entity_poly.pdbx_strand_id
1 'polypeptide(L)' 'MQDEVLRAAARRLMLDEQAPTLSIEGVDLTGYADGLLERFSNPALKHRTWARSRWTQPEAPAAHA' A
#
# COMPACT_ATOMS: atom_id res chain seq x y z
N MET A 1 1.24 -4.87 10.37
CA MET A 1 2.69 -4.86 10.30
C MET A 1 3.16 -5.12 11.72
N GLN A 2 3.09 -6.39 12.12
CA GLN A 2 3.50 -6.84 13.46
C GLN A 2 5.03 -6.90 13.59
N ASP A 3 5.74 -6.87 12.46
CA ASP A 3 7.19 -6.82 12.39
C ASP A 3 7.66 -5.36 12.52
N GLU A 4 8.43 -5.08 13.58
CA GLU A 4 8.94 -3.74 13.89
C GLU A 4 9.97 -3.23 12.88
N VAL A 5 10.77 -4.13 12.29
CA VAL A 5 11.77 -3.77 11.28
C VAL A 5 11.07 -3.32 10.01
N LEU A 6 10.05 -4.06 9.57
CA LEU A 6 9.24 -3.68 8.42
C LEU A 6 8.47 -2.38 8.68
N ARG A 7 7.98 -2.18 9.91
CA ARG A 7 7.31 -0.94 10.31
C ARG A 7 8.24 0.27 10.22
N ALA A 8 9.46 0.15 10.75
CA ALA A 8 10.46 1.22 10.68
C ALA A 8 10.88 1.52 9.24
N ALA A 9 11.13 0.48 8.44
CA ALA A 9 11.50 0.63 7.04
C ALA A 9 10.39 1.31 6.21
N ALA A 10 9.13 0.89 6.40
CA ALA A 10 7.98 1.50 5.73
C ALA A 10 7.79 2.97 6.12
N ARG A 11 7.97 3.30 7.41
CA ARG A 11 7.89 4.70 7.87
C ARG A 11 8.96 5.57 7.24
N ARG A 12 10.20 5.07 7.17
CA ARG A 12 11.32 5.75 6.53
C ARG A 12 11.04 5.99 5.05
N LEU A 13 10.57 4.98 4.32
CA LEU A 13 10.19 5.12 2.92
C LEU A 13 9.12 6.22 2.72
N MET A 14 8.07 6.22 3.54
CA MET A 14 6.98 7.19 3.43
C MET A 14 7.43 8.64 3.65
N LEU A 15 8.31 8.90 4.62
CA LEU A 15 8.69 10.25 5.01
C LEU A 15 9.98 10.75 4.33
N ASP A 16 10.98 9.89 4.17
CA ASP A 16 12.30 10.32 3.68
C ASP A 16 12.38 10.27 2.15
N GLU A 17 11.62 9.37 1.52
CA GLU A 17 11.70 9.15 0.07
C GLU A 17 10.43 9.62 -0.66
N GLN A 18 9.24 9.31 -0.14
CA GLN A 18 7.99 9.63 -0.85
C GLN A 18 7.48 11.04 -0.56
N ALA A 19 7.50 11.50 0.70
CA ALA A 19 6.99 12.82 1.07
C ALA A 19 7.64 13.98 0.26
N PRO A 20 8.96 13.98 -0.01
CA PRO A 20 9.58 15.02 -0.84
C PRO A 20 9.07 15.09 -2.28
N THR A 21 8.48 14.01 -2.79
CA THR A 21 7.92 13.94 -4.15
C THR A 21 6.45 14.38 -4.22
N LEU A 22 5.81 14.64 -3.07
CA LEU A 22 4.41 15.03 -3.01
C LEU A 22 4.29 16.55 -2.90
N SER A 23 3.70 17.18 -3.90
CA SER A 23 3.21 18.58 -3.80
C SER A 23 1.78 18.57 -3.28
N ILE A 24 1.63 18.54 -1.96
CA ILE A 24 0.32 18.60 -1.27
C ILE A 24 0.39 19.58 -0.10
N GLU A 25 -0.63 20.42 0.02
CA GLU A 25 -0.73 21.43 1.07
C GLU A 25 -1.85 21.08 2.07
N GLY A 26 -1.67 21.48 3.34
CA GLY A 26 -2.69 21.29 4.37
C GLY A 26 -2.83 19.87 4.92
N VAL A 27 -1.86 18.98 4.63
CA VAL A 27 -1.86 17.60 5.14
C VAL A 27 -0.65 17.38 6.05
N ASP A 28 -0.89 16.88 7.26
CA ASP A 28 0.17 16.35 8.12
C ASP A 28 0.57 14.95 7.62
N LEU A 29 1.63 14.91 6.81
CA LEU A 29 2.16 13.67 6.26
C LEU A 29 2.72 12.72 7.34
N THR A 30 3.16 13.26 8.48
CA THR A 30 3.66 12.43 9.59
C THR A 30 2.51 11.68 10.25
N GLY A 31 1.46 12.41 10.65
CA GLY A 31 0.25 11.80 11.20
C GLY A 31 -0.43 10.85 10.22
N TYR A 32 -0.42 11.18 8.92
CA TYR A 32 -0.96 10.31 7.88
C TYR A 32 -0.17 9.00 7.75
N ALA A 33 1.18 9.05 7.75
CA ALA A 33 2.03 7.88 7.71
C ALA A 33 1.83 6.97 8.93
N ASP A 34 1.73 7.56 10.12
CA ASP A 34 1.51 6.79 11.36
C ASP A 34 0.13 6.09 11.35
N GLY A 35 -0.92 6.79 10.87
CA GLY A 35 -2.25 6.20 10.69
C GLY A 35 -2.29 5.08 9.64
N LEU A 36 -1.51 5.19 8.56
CA LEU A 36 -1.34 4.11 7.58
C LEU A 36 -0.70 2.87 8.22
N LEU A 37 0.38 3.04 8.99
CA LEU A 37 1.08 1.94 9.65
C LEU A 37 0.19 1.25 10.69
N GLU A 38 -0.64 1.99 11.41
CA GLU A 38 -1.64 1.44 12.34
C GLU A 38 -2.67 0.57 11.59
N ARG A 39 -3.23 1.07 10.48
CA ARG A 39 -4.18 0.31 9.65
C ARG A 39 -3.57 -0.96 9.08
N PHE A 40 -2.32 -0.91 8.61
CA PHE A 40 -1.61 -2.11 8.16
C PHE A 40 -1.29 -3.07 9.30
N SER A 41 -1.33 -2.61 10.54
CA SER A 41 -1.11 -3.39 11.77
C SER A 41 -2.36 -4.00 12.36
N ASN A 42 -3.54 -3.63 11.86
CA ASN A 42 -4.77 -4.31 12.19
C ASN A 42 -4.80 -5.75 11.62
N PRO A 43 -4.77 -6.79 12.48
CA PRO A 43 -4.79 -8.19 12.05
C PRO A 43 -6.17 -8.66 11.56
N ALA A 44 -7.24 -7.88 11.80
CA ALA A 44 -8.59 -8.17 11.30
C ALA A 44 -8.74 -7.85 9.80
N LEU A 45 -7.84 -7.03 9.25
CA LEU A 45 -7.78 -6.78 7.81
C LEU A 45 -6.96 -7.90 7.16
N LYS A 46 -7.66 -8.91 6.61
CA LYS A 46 -7.04 -9.92 5.72
C LYS A 46 -6.50 -9.21 4.47
N HIS A 47 -5.25 -8.74 4.51
CA HIS A 47 -4.55 -8.12 3.39
C HIS A 47 -4.58 -9.08 2.20
N ARG A 48 -5.43 -8.81 1.21
CA ARG A 48 -5.51 -9.57 -0.04
C ARG A 48 -4.34 -9.20 -0.96
N THR A 49 -3.10 -9.30 -0.48
CA THR A 49 -1.90 -9.14 -1.33
C THR A 49 -1.77 -10.27 -2.36
N TRP A 50 -2.59 -11.31 -2.29
CA TRP A 50 -2.62 -12.40 -3.27
C TRP A 50 -3.60 -12.19 -4.44
N ALA A 51 -4.53 -11.20 -4.39
CA ALA A 51 -5.59 -11.09 -5.40
C ALA A 51 -5.12 -10.46 -6.74
N ARG A 52 -3.94 -9.83 -6.79
CA ARG A 52 -3.45 -9.14 -7.99
C ARG A 52 -2.82 -10.09 -9.03
N SER A 53 -2.45 -11.32 -8.67
CA SER A 53 -1.92 -12.31 -9.61
C SER A 53 -2.98 -13.03 -10.46
N ARG A 54 -4.27 -12.67 -10.33
CA ARG A 54 -5.36 -13.20 -11.18
C ARG A 54 -5.63 -12.39 -12.46
N TRP A 55 -4.97 -11.25 -12.65
CA TRP A 55 -5.25 -10.33 -13.77
C TRP A 55 -4.24 -10.39 -14.93
N THR A 56 -3.57 -11.53 -15.13
CA THR A 56 -2.68 -11.77 -16.29
C THR A 56 -3.13 -12.97 -17.11
N GLN A 57 -4.43 -13.13 -17.35
CA GLN A 57 -4.89 -13.96 -18.46
C GLN A 57 -5.24 -13.01 -19.62
N PRO A 58 -4.62 -13.15 -20.81
CA PRO A 58 -5.10 -12.45 -21.98
C PRO A 58 -6.49 -13.00 -22.32
N GLU A 59 -7.48 -12.11 -22.38
CA GLU A 59 -8.80 -12.40 -22.95
C GLU A 59 -8.57 -12.89 -24.39
N ALA A 60 -8.72 -14.20 -24.65
CA ALA A 60 -8.65 -14.73 -26.00
C ALA A 60 -9.85 -14.21 -26.81
N PRO A 61 -9.66 -13.68 -28.04
CA PRO A 61 -10.77 -13.15 -28.80
C PRO A 61 -11.60 -14.25 -29.49
N ALA A 62 -12.92 -14.06 -29.41
CA ALA A 62 -13.98 -14.42 -30.35
C ALA A 62 -14.34 -15.91 -30.57
N ALA A 63 -15.64 -16.19 -30.49
CA ALA A 63 -16.32 -16.95 -31.55
C ALA A 63 -17.81 -16.58 -31.58
N HIS A 64 -18.25 -16.09 -32.74
CA HIS A 64 -19.64 -16.03 -33.14
C HIS A 64 -20.31 -17.41 -33.06
N ALA A 65 -21.56 -17.44 -32.60
CA ALA A 65 -22.62 -18.34 -33.06
C ALA A 65 -23.98 -17.70 -32.75
#